data_AF-A0AA40F4T0-F1
#
_entry.id   AF-A0AA40F4T0-F1
#
_cell.length_a   1.000
_cell.length_b   1.000
_cell.length_c   1.000
_cell.angle_alpha   90.00
_cell.angle_beta   90.00
_cell.angle_gamma   90.00
#
_symmetry.space_group_name_H-M   'P 1'
#
loop_
_entity.id
_entity.type
_entity.pdbx_description
1 polymer ?
#
loop_
_entity_poly.entity_id
_entity_poly.type
_entity_poly.pdbx_seq_one_letter_code
_entity_poly.pdbx_strand_id
1 'polypeptide(L)'
;MARAEEAEPEVVPETSSQLQGPGRTYGPASDQAASPFFTRLPYEIRQQIYLECWRASGLPSSCSDGRLRQHIVMREDGHFTHTPCITNPHDRDARYAGFRNAPLASLERATWLQRLKTEWCLHWACEEAMLDKTVTPGPHPRPSTILPVLLTCKQTYYESLPTLYRSLTFLFTDLTAAEIFLFTFPRPHLPLRNLELSIRLSNLLTELYFPYAELAYHHHLPPTRLSSTNNPWSRVCDRLLALSHASPLSHLHIWLDTRDLRPWHKRVSETRMFGALRGLPELPPGDSDGGGPPVQQIIGRGLGREHFLREGEGEGEGEGAAPFVVVRGTRANNWSVHMGERVFGGGRI
;
A
#
# COMPACT_ATOMS: atom_id res chain seq x y z
N MET A 1 -43.20 -45.17 -29.47
CA MET A 1 -43.13 -44.04 -30.42
C MET A 1 -41.77 -43.40 -30.27
N ALA A 2 -41.06 -43.29 -31.40
CA ALA A 2 -39.62 -43.18 -31.51
C ALA A 2 -39.06 -41.82 -31.06
N ARG A 3 -37.91 -41.84 -30.40
CA ARG A 3 -37.00 -40.69 -30.28
C ARG A 3 -35.87 -40.94 -31.28
N ALA A 4 -35.78 -40.08 -32.29
CA ALA A 4 -34.68 -40.05 -33.24
C ALA A 4 -33.47 -39.39 -32.58
N GLU A 5 -32.32 -40.06 -32.67
CA GLU A 5 -30.99 -39.49 -32.42
C GLU A 5 -30.61 -38.59 -33.60
N GLU A 6 -30.34 -37.32 -33.33
CA GLU A 6 -29.70 -36.41 -34.28
C GLU A 6 -28.18 -36.54 -34.13
N ALA A 7 -27.51 -36.93 -35.22
CA ALA A 7 -26.06 -37.03 -35.30
C ALA A 7 -25.45 -35.64 -35.58
N GLU A 8 -24.48 -35.24 -34.76
CA GLU A 8 -23.65 -34.05 -34.98
C GLU A 8 -22.66 -34.26 -36.14
N PRO A 9 -22.43 -33.26 -37.02
CA PRO A 9 -21.47 -33.38 -38.10
C PRO A 9 -20.02 -33.23 -37.62
N GLU A 10 -19.19 -34.16 -38.07
CA GLU A 10 -17.75 -34.26 -37.88
C GLU A 10 -17.03 -33.04 -38.50
N VAL A 11 -16.43 -32.18 -37.66
CA VAL A 11 -15.62 -31.04 -38.08
C VAL A 11 -14.22 -31.52 -38.44
N VAL A 12 -13.92 -31.57 -39.75
CA VAL A 12 -12.58 -31.85 -40.27
C VAL A 12 -11.66 -30.65 -40.00
N PRO A 13 -10.50 -30.82 -39.36
CA PRO A 13 -9.57 -29.71 -39.14
C PRO A 13 -8.84 -29.37 -40.44
N GLU A 14 -9.06 -28.15 -40.95
CA GLU A 14 -8.26 -27.54 -42.00
C GLU A 14 -6.81 -27.42 -41.53
N THR A 15 -5.92 -28.07 -42.27
CA THR A 15 -4.47 -28.00 -42.07
C THR A 15 -3.97 -26.64 -42.53
N SER A 16 -3.80 -25.71 -41.58
CA SER A 16 -3.14 -24.43 -41.79
C SER A 16 -1.62 -24.63 -41.94
N SER A 17 -1.23 -25.10 -43.12
CA SER A 17 0.16 -25.08 -43.61
C SER A 17 0.22 -24.06 -44.72
N GLN A 18 0.78 -22.88 -44.45
CA GLN A 18 1.66 -22.09 -45.34
C GLN A 18 1.81 -20.64 -44.87
N LEU A 19 2.74 -20.43 -43.93
CA LEU A 19 3.49 -19.18 -43.79
C LEU A 19 4.96 -19.55 -43.49
N GLN A 20 5.64 -20.14 -44.49
CA GLN A 20 7.09 -20.33 -44.45
C GLN A 20 7.77 -19.10 -45.05
N GLY A 21 8.05 -18.10 -44.21
CA GLY A 21 9.10 -17.13 -44.51
C GLY A 21 10.48 -17.79 -44.44
N PRO A 22 11.55 -17.20 -45.02
CA PRO A 22 12.89 -17.76 -44.99
C PRO A 22 13.32 -17.98 -43.54
N GLY A 23 13.47 -19.24 -43.17
CA GLY A 23 13.83 -19.68 -41.83
C GLY A 23 15.19 -19.13 -41.43
N ARG A 24 15.19 -18.04 -40.65
CA ARG A 24 16.30 -17.75 -39.76
C ARG A 24 16.37 -18.92 -38.78
N THR A 25 17.29 -19.83 -39.01
CA THR A 25 17.76 -20.75 -37.99
C THR A 25 18.40 -19.89 -36.90
N TYR A 26 17.65 -19.62 -35.84
CA TYR A 26 18.22 -19.04 -34.64
C TYR A 26 19.27 -20.04 -34.15
N GLY A 27 20.54 -19.64 -34.15
CA GLY A 27 21.61 -20.44 -33.56
C GLY A 27 21.27 -20.79 -32.10
N PRO A 28 21.93 -21.80 -31.51
CA PRO A 28 21.72 -22.13 -30.11
C PRO A 28 21.90 -20.86 -29.27
N ALA A 29 20.97 -20.61 -28.35
CA ALA A 29 21.04 -19.46 -27.47
C ALA A 29 22.41 -19.46 -26.77
N SER A 30 23.17 -18.38 -26.94
CA SER A 30 24.46 -18.23 -26.25
C SER A 30 24.25 -18.28 -24.75
N ASP A 31 25.16 -18.93 -24.03
CA ASP A 31 25.14 -18.93 -22.56
C ASP A 31 25.13 -17.48 -22.05
N GLN A 32 24.14 -17.15 -21.22
CA GLN A 32 23.99 -15.81 -20.66
C GLN A 32 25.23 -15.43 -19.85
N ALA A 33 25.86 -16.39 -19.17
CA ALA A 33 27.07 -16.16 -18.38
C ALA A 33 28.27 -15.70 -19.24
N ALA A 34 28.25 -15.97 -20.55
CA ALA A 34 29.29 -15.53 -21.48
C ALA A 34 29.12 -14.08 -21.98
N SER A 35 28.03 -13.39 -21.61
CA SER A 35 27.85 -11.99 -21.99
C SER A 35 28.96 -11.10 -21.41
N PRO A 36 29.46 -10.09 -22.16
CA PRO A 36 30.39 -9.10 -21.65
C PRO A 36 29.91 -8.40 -20.36
N PHE A 37 28.60 -8.28 -20.19
CA PHE A 37 28.01 -7.69 -18.98
C PHE A 37 28.34 -8.51 -17.72
N PHE A 38 28.24 -9.84 -17.78
CA PHE A 38 28.51 -10.71 -16.62
C PHE A 38 29.98 -11.09 -16.48
N THR A 39 30.74 -11.11 -17.60
CA THR A 39 32.16 -11.51 -17.60
C THR A 39 33.10 -10.35 -17.30
N ARG A 40 32.78 -9.12 -17.70
CA ARG A 40 33.68 -7.96 -17.52
C ARG A 40 33.36 -7.11 -16.31
N LEU A 41 32.09 -7.00 -15.94
CA LEU A 41 31.69 -6.20 -14.77
C LEU A 41 31.65 -7.10 -13.54
N PRO A 42 32.32 -6.75 -12.43
CA PRO A 42 32.15 -7.42 -11.15
C PRO A 42 30.69 -7.39 -10.69
N TYR A 43 30.30 -8.35 -9.85
CA TYR A 43 28.95 -8.47 -9.32
C TYR A 43 28.48 -7.18 -8.62
N GLU A 44 29.36 -6.56 -7.85
CA GLU A 44 29.12 -5.34 -7.08
C GLU A 44 28.77 -4.17 -8.01
N ILE A 45 29.45 -4.05 -9.15
CA ILE A 45 29.16 -3.01 -10.16
C ILE A 45 27.81 -3.27 -10.81
N ARG A 46 27.47 -4.53 -11.10
CA ARG A 46 26.14 -4.88 -11.63
C ARG A 46 25.03 -4.55 -10.63
N GLN A 47 25.26 -4.79 -9.33
CA GLN A 47 24.33 -4.37 -8.28
C GLN A 47 24.11 -2.86 -8.26
N GLN A 48 25.17 -2.06 -8.40
CA GLN A 48 25.05 -0.60 -8.49
C GLN A 48 24.26 -0.17 -9.74
N ILE A 49 24.47 -0.83 -10.88
CA ILE A 49 23.67 -0.57 -12.09
C ILE A 49 22.19 -0.84 -11.83
N TYR A 50 21.84 -1.96 -11.19
CA TYR A 50 20.44 -2.26 -10.85
C TYR A 50 19.85 -1.20 -9.91
N LEU A 51 20.59 -0.77 -8.88
CA LEU A 51 20.16 0.31 -7.98
C LEU A 51 19.90 1.62 -8.73
N GLU A 52 20.76 1.99 -9.68
CA GLU A 52 20.56 3.17 -10.52
C GLU A 52 19.33 3.04 -11.42
N CYS A 53 19.07 1.85 -11.97
CA CYS A 53 17.82 1.59 -12.70
C CYS A 53 16.60 1.82 -11.78
N TRP A 54 16.63 1.33 -10.54
CA TRP A 54 15.53 1.53 -9.60
C TRP A 54 15.33 3.00 -9.23
N ARG A 55 16.42 3.75 -9.04
CA ARG A 55 16.39 5.21 -8.83
C ARG A 55 15.82 5.94 -10.03
N ALA A 56 16.21 5.56 -11.24
CA ALA A 56 15.70 6.13 -12.49
C ALA A 56 14.22 5.82 -12.75
N SER A 57 13.71 4.70 -12.19
CA SER A 57 12.29 4.35 -12.18
C SER A 57 11.47 5.16 -11.16
N GLY A 58 12.13 5.75 -10.16
CA GLY A 58 11.51 6.69 -9.25
C GLY A 58 11.17 7.99 -9.97
N LEU A 59 10.06 8.63 -9.60
CA LEU A 59 9.76 9.96 -10.09
C LEU A 59 10.70 10.96 -9.41
N PRO A 60 11.16 12.04 -10.09
CA PRO A 60 11.99 13.08 -9.46
C PRO A 60 11.35 13.73 -8.22
N SER A 61 10.03 13.59 -8.05
CA SER A 61 9.26 14.06 -6.90
C SER A 61 8.95 12.97 -5.85
N SER A 62 9.36 11.71 -6.05
CA SER A 62 9.05 10.61 -5.14
C SER A 62 10.01 10.61 -3.95
N CYS A 63 9.66 11.40 -2.93
CA CYS A 63 10.23 11.38 -1.57
C CYS A 63 11.71 11.77 -1.47
N SER A 64 12.02 12.55 -0.44
CA SER A 64 13.40 12.96 -0.12
C SER A 64 14.31 11.79 0.27
N ASP A 65 13.76 10.60 0.51
CA ASP A 65 14.49 9.40 0.90
C ASP A 65 15.01 8.58 -0.31
N GLY A 66 14.66 8.98 -1.54
CA GLY A 66 15.13 8.35 -2.78
C GLY A 66 14.64 6.92 -3.00
N ARG A 67 13.63 6.47 -2.25
CA ARG A 67 13.11 5.10 -2.34
C ARG A 67 12.06 4.97 -3.43
N LEU A 68 12.06 3.81 -4.09
CA LEU A 68 11.02 3.44 -5.02
C LEU A 68 9.76 3.06 -4.23
N ARG A 69 8.62 3.72 -4.48
CA ARG A 69 7.37 3.47 -3.77
C ARG A 69 6.29 3.06 -4.78
N GLN A 70 5.67 1.92 -4.57
CA GLN A 70 4.65 1.37 -5.48
C GLN A 70 3.39 1.02 -4.69
N HIS A 71 2.26 1.53 -5.16
CA HIS A 71 0.95 1.06 -4.71
C HIS A 71 0.76 -0.37 -5.19
N ILE A 72 0.38 -1.26 -4.29
CA ILE A 72 -0.06 -2.62 -4.61
C ILE A 72 -1.58 -2.63 -4.55
N VAL A 73 -2.20 -2.85 -5.70
CA VAL A 73 -3.66 -2.76 -5.87
C VAL A 73 -4.18 -4.13 -6.27
N MET A 74 -5.19 -4.62 -5.58
CA MET A 74 -5.90 -5.83 -5.98
C MET A 74 -7.00 -5.46 -6.98
N ARG A 75 -6.99 -6.12 -8.14
CA ARG A 75 -8.04 -5.98 -9.17
C ARG A 75 -9.23 -6.87 -8.85
N GLU A 76 -10.34 -6.60 -9.53
CA GLU A 76 -11.60 -7.36 -9.41
C GLU A 76 -11.44 -8.84 -9.79
N ASP A 77 -10.49 -9.15 -10.68
CA ASP A 77 -10.14 -10.52 -11.08
C ASP A 77 -9.27 -11.25 -10.03
N GLY A 78 -8.98 -10.62 -8.90
CA GLY A 78 -8.14 -11.16 -7.83
C GLY A 78 -6.64 -11.05 -8.09
N HIS A 79 -6.20 -10.49 -9.23
CA HIS A 79 -4.79 -10.30 -9.51
C HIS A 79 -4.27 -8.99 -8.91
N PHE A 80 -3.02 -9.01 -8.44
CA PHE A 80 -2.33 -7.80 -8.02
C PHE A 80 -1.77 -7.04 -9.22
N THR A 81 -1.95 -5.73 -9.21
CA THR A 81 -1.29 -4.77 -10.10
C THR A 81 -0.54 -3.74 -9.25
N HIS A 82 0.24 -2.89 -9.90
CA HIS A 82 0.97 -1.84 -9.22
C HIS A 82 0.99 -0.54 -10.01
N THR A 83 1.13 0.57 -9.29
CA THR A 83 1.32 1.91 -9.87
C THR A 83 2.29 2.72 -9.01
N PRO A 84 3.17 3.54 -9.61
CA PRO A 84 4.12 4.34 -8.84
C PRO A 84 3.40 5.33 -7.91
N CYS A 85 3.93 5.49 -6.70
CA CYS A 85 3.45 6.48 -5.75
C CYS A 85 4.06 7.85 -6.09
N ILE A 86 3.21 8.88 -6.17
CA ILE A 86 3.61 10.27 -6.44
C ILE A 86 3.48 11.18 -5.21
N THR A 87 3.02 10.64 -4.08
CA THR A 87 2.74 11.38 -2.84
C THR A 87 3.88 11.18 -1.85
N ASN A 88 4.42 12.24 -1.26
CA ASN A 88 5.38 12.13 -0.16
C ASN A 88 4.63 11.85 1.17
N PRO A 89 4.96 10.78 1.93
CA PRO A 89 4.23 10.41 3.14
C PRO A 89 4.47 11.39 4.28
N HIS A 90 5.55 12.17 4.21
CA HIS A 90 5.88 13.20 5.19
C HIS A 90 5.24 14.55 4.89
N ASP A 91 4.58 14.70 3.73
CA ASP A 91 3.85 15.92 3.42
C ASP A 91 2.64 16.04 4.35
N ARG A 92 2.34 17.29 4.73
CA ARG A 92 1.14 17.58 5.52
C ARG A 92 -0.11 17.30 4.71
N ASP A 93 -1.13 16.77 5.37
CA ASP A 93 -2.43 16.53 4.74
C ASP A 93 -3.10 17.84 4.30
N ALA A 94 -2.98 18.16 3.01
CA ALA A 94 -3.54 19.38 2.43
C ALA A 94 -5.06 19.30 2.19
N ARG A 95 -5.68 18.12 2.28
CA ARG A 95 -7.08 17.92 1.84
C ARG A 95 -8.06 18.81 2.59
N TYR A 96 -7.90 18.92 3.91
CA TYR A 96 -8.80 19.73 4.72
C TYR A 96 -8.58 21.23 4.52
N ALA A 97 -7.32 21.66 4.37
CA ALA A 97 -7.01 23.05 4.07
C ALA A 97 -7.59 23.45 2.70
N GLY A 98 -7.45 22.59 1.69
CA GLY A 98 -8.06 22.76 0.37
C GLY A 98 -9.58 22.87 0.46
N PHE A 99 -10.25 21.94 1.14
CA PHE A 99 -11.70 21.99 1.36
C PHE A 99 -12.15 23.28 2.06
N ARG A 100 -11.41 23.73 3.07
CA ARG A 100 -11.76 24.95 3.83
C ARG A 100 -11.61 26.20 2.98
N ASN A 101 -10.53 26.29 2.20
CA ASN A 101 -10.19 27.47 1.41
C ASN A 101 -10.98 27.56 0.10
N ALA A 102 -11.49 26.44 -0.42
CA ALA A 102 -12.30 26.43 -1.64
C ALA A 102 -13.65 27.17 -1.44
N PRO A 103 -14.08 28.01 -2.42
CA PRO A 103 -15.33 28.75 -2.33
C PRO A 103 -16.55 27.86 -2.05
N LEU A 104 -17.50 28.34 -1.24
CA LEU A 104 -18.76 27.65 -0.99
C LEU A 104 -19.52 27.41 -2.31
N ALA A 105 -20.20 26.27 -2.41
CA ALA A 105 -20.96 25.87 -3.61
C ALA A 105 -20.14 25.77 -4.93
N SER A 106 -18.79 25.72 -4.88
CA SER A 106 -17.95 25.52 -6.07
C SER A 106 -17.68 24.05 -6.40
N LEU A 107 -17.41 23.77 -7.69
CA LEU A 107 -16.92 22.46 -8.13
C LEU A 107 -15.61 22.08 -7.43
N GLU A 108 -14.70 23.05 -7.23
CA GLU A 108 -13.44 22.83 -6.51
C GLU A 108 -13.68 22.29 -5.10
N ARG A 109 -14.66 22.87 -4.37
CA ARG A 109 -15.02 22.39 -3.03
C ARG A 109 -15.58 20.98 -3.06
N ALA A 110 -16.35 20.62 -4.10
CA ALA A 110 -16.84 19.26 -4.30
C ALA A 110 -15.68 18.28 -4.57
N THR A 111 -14.68 18.67 -5.37
CA THR A 111 -13.46 17.88 -5.60
C THR A 111 -12.68 17.66 -4.29
N TRP A 112 -12.45 18.70 -3.49
CA TRP A 112 -11.79 18.54 -2.18
C TRP A 112 -12.60 17.66 -1.22
N LEU A 113 -13.93 17.75 -1.27
CA LEU A 113 -14.81 16.88 -0.50
C LEU A 113 -14.67 15.41 -0.93
N GLN A 114 -14.55 15.12 -2.22
CA GLN A 114 -14.26 13.77 -2.73
C GLN A 114 -12.89 13.28 -2.26
N ARG A 115 -11.84 14.11 -2.34
CA ARG A 115 -10.49 13.79 -1.80
C ARG A 115 -10.49 13.51 -0.30
N LEU A 116 -11.34 14.18 0.47
CA LEU A 116 -11.52 13.87 1.90
C LEU A 116 -12.21 12.52 2.14
N LYS A 117 -12.89 11.95 1.15
CA LYS A 117 -13.64 10.69 1.22
C LYS A 117 -12.94 9.50 0.58
N THR A 118 -11.93 9.73 -0.25
CA THR A 118 -11.16 8.65 -0.88
C THR A 118 -10.63 7.64 0.15
N GLU A 119 -10.61 6.37 -0.26
CA GLU A 119 -9.97 5.27 0.47
C GLU A 119 -8.43 5.37 0.39
N TRP A 120 -7.90 6.11 -0.59
CA TRP A 120 -6.46 6.34 -0.76
C TRP A 120 -5.89 7.40 0.16
N CYS A 121 -6.74 8.07 0.94
CA CYS A 121 -6.28 8.87 2.07
C CYS A 121 -5.33 10.01 1.68
N LEU A 122 -4.10 10.04 2.22
CA LEU A 122 -3.07 11.01 1.80
C LEU A 122 -2.67 10.84 0.33
N HIS A 123 -2.83 9.63 -0.20
CA HIS A 123 -2.50 9.26 -1.58
C HIS A 123 -3.62 9.53 -2.58
N TRP A 124 -4.54 10.45 -2.27
CA TRP A 124 -5.63 10.86 -3.18
C TRP A 124 -5.11 11.28 -4.57
N ALA A 125 -3.93 11.92 -4.64
CA ALA A 125 -3.33 12.32 -5.90
C ALA A 125 -2.90 11.10 -6.74
N CYS A 126 -2.44 10.02 -6.08
CA CYS A 126 -2.13 8.77 -6.74
C CYS A 126 -3.39 8.08 -7.29
N GLU A 127 -4.51 8.15 -6.55
CA GLU A 127 -5.80 7.63 -7.03
C GLU A 127 -6.28 8.39 -8.27
N GLU A 128 -6.24 9.73 -8.23
CA GLU A 128 -6.61 10.57 -9.38
C GLU A 128 -5.72 10.26 -10.59
N ALA A 129 -4.40 10.16 -10.40
CA ALA A 129 -3.47 9.80 -11.47
C ALA A 129 -3.69 8.38 -12.01
N MET A 130 -4.17 7.45 -11.19
CA MET A 130 -4.49 6.08 -11.62
C MET A 130 -5.80 6.02 -12.41
N LEU A 131 -6.81 6.81 -12.02
CA LEU A 131 -8.12 6.86 -12.69
C LEU A 131 -8.07 7.66 -14.00
N ASP A 132 -7.25 8.70 -14.02
CA ASP A 132 -7.11 9.55 -15.19
C ASP A 132 -6.25 8.87 -16.26
N LYS A 133 -6.90 8.13 -17.15
CA LYS A 133 -6.27 7.51 -18.33
C LYS A 133 -5.78 8.55 -19.35
N THR A 134 -6.15 9.83 -19.20
CA THR A 134 -5.88 10.93 -20.14
C THR A 134 -4.83 11.92 -19.65
N VAL A 135 -4.63 12.04 -18.34
CA VAL A 135 -3.44 12.66 -17.75
C VAL A 135 -2.29 11.70 -17.98
N THR A 136 -1.68 11.84 -19.15
CA THR A 136 -0.23 11.68 -19.23
C THR A 136 0.35 12.42 -18.02
N PRO A 137 1.14 11.75 -17.16
CA PRO A 137 2.01 12.46 -16.23
C PRO A 137 2.72 13.54 -17.05
N GLY A 138 2.88 14.74 -16.49
CA GLY A 138 3.51 15.86 -17.18
C GLY A 138 4.79 15.47 -17.94
N PRO A 139 5.28 16.35 -18.82
CA PRO A 139 6.00 16.01 -20.05
C PRO A 139 6.86 14.73 -19.91
N HIS A 140 6.27 13.63 -20.37
CA HIS A 140 6.82 12.26 -20.37
C HIS A 140 6.85 11.58 -19.00
N PRO A 141 5.85 10.71 -18.68
CA PRO A 141 6.10 9.66 -17.69
C PRO A 141 7.33 8.89 -18.11
N ARG A 142 8.41 8.99 -17.34
CA ARG A 142 9.57 8.13 -17.57
C ARG A 142 9.09 6.69 -17.47
N PRO A 143 9.27 5.87 -18.52
CA PRO A 143 8.89 4.47 -18.44
C PRO A 143 9.67 3.83 -17.28
N SER A 144 8.95 3.14 -16.40
CA SER A 144 9.57 2.36 -15.32
C SER A 144 10.59 1.40 -15.92
N THR A 145 11.81 1.40 -15.40
CA THR A 145 12.86 0.46 -15.82
C THR A 145 12.75 -0.87 -15.09
N ILE A 146 11.78 -1.03 -14.16
CA ILE A 146 11.55 -2.27 -13.41
C ILE A 146 11.34 -3.44 -14.37
N LEU A 147 10.28 -3.37 -15.18
CA LEU A 147 9.94 -4.47 -16.07
C LEU A 147 11.01 -4.72 -17.14
N PRO A 148 11.58 -3.70 -17.83
CA PRO A 148 12.68 -3.92 -18.76
C PRO A 148 13.89 -4.65 -18.15
N VAL A 149 14.32 -4.29 -16.93
CA VAL A 149 15.43 -4.97 -16.25
C VAL A 149 15.05 -6.42 -15.93
N LEU A 150 13.86 -6.65 -15.36
CA LEU A 150 13.39 -8.00 -15.02
C LEU A 150 13.22 -8.90 -16.25
N LEU A 151 12.93 -8.32 -17.42
CA LEU A 151 12.77 -9.04 -18.69
C LEU A 151 14.04 -9.13 -19.53
N THR A 152 15.16 -8.55 -19.09
CA THR A 152 16.41 -8.52 -19.89
C THR A 152 16.92 -9.93 -20.16
N CYS A 153 17.15 -10.71 -19.10
CA CYS A 153 17.50 -12.13 -19.18
C CYS A 153 17.31 -12.82 -17.81
N LYS A 154 17.42 -14.16 -17.78
CA LYS A 154 17.22 -14.96 -16.56
C LYS A 154 18.25 -14.62 -15.48
N GLN A 155 19.52 -14.43 -15.85
CA GLN A 155 20.56 -14.07 -14.90
C GLN A 155 20.32 -12.67 -14.30
N THR A 156 20.00 -11.66 -15.11
CA THR A 156 19.66 -10.32 -14.64
C THR A 156 18.45 -10.35 -13.72
N TYR A 157 17.41 -11.12 -14.05
CA TYR A 157 16.25 -11.31 -13.18
C TYR A 157 16.67 -11.76 -11.77
N TYR A 158 17.47 -12.83 -11.65
CA TYR A 158 17.88 -13.34 -10.33
C TYR A 158 18.84 -12.40 -9.59
N GLU A 159 19.81 -11.78 -10.27
CA GLU A 159 20.76 -10.88 -9.61
C GLU A 159 20.11 -9.57 -9.15
N SER A 160 19.12 -9.07 -9.90
CA SER A 160 18.50 -7.77 -9.65
C SER A 160 17.36 -7.83 -8.63
N LEU A 161 16.64 -8.96 -8.54
CA LEU A 161 15.45 -9.11 -7.69
C LEU A 161 15.70 -8.77 -6.20
N PRO A 162 16.80 -9.20 -5.56
CA PRO A 162 17.08 -8.81 -4.17
C PRO A 162 17.27 -7.29 -3.99
N THR A 163 17.92 -6.64 -4.96
CA THR A 163 18.13 -5.18 -4.92
C THR A 163 16.82 -4.41 -5.13
N LEU A 164 15.92 -4.93 -5.99
CA LEU A 164 14.60 -4.37 -6.20
C LEU A 164 13.78 -4.42 -4.91
N TYR A 165 13.64 -5.60 -4.30
CA TYR A 165 12.84 -5.78 -3.07
C TYR A 165 13.42 -5.01 -1.87
N ARG A 166 14.74 -4.81 -1.82
CA ARG A 166 15.38 -3.97 -0.79
C ARG A 166 15.10 -2.48 -0.99
N SER A 167 14.98 -2.02 -2.23
CA SER A 167 14.79 -0.60 -2.57
C SER A 167 13.31 -0.20 -2.67
N LEU A 168 12.44 -1.19 -2.87
CA LEU A 168 11.01 -1.00 -3.04
C LEU A 168 10.30 -0.90 -1.70
N THR A 169 9.42 0.10 -1.57
CA THR A 169 8.39 0.19 -0.53
C THR A 169 7.06 -0.22 -1.12
N PHE A 170 6.48 -1.26 -0.53
CA PHE A 170 5.16 -1.76 -0.92
C PHE A 170 4.11 -0.98 -0.15
N LEU A 171 3.24 -0.30 -0.89
CA LEU A 171 2.26 0.62 -0.34
C LEU A 171 0.85 0.07 -0.54
N PHE A 172 0.09 -0.02 0.55
CA PHE A 172 -1.30 -0.47 0.52
C PHE A 172 -2.23 0.65 0.98
N THR A 173 -3.22 0.96 0.14
CA THR A 173 -4.33 1.87 0.48
C THR A 173 -5.62 1.13 0.84
N ASP A 174 -5.64 -0.19 0.61
CA ASP A 174 -6.78 -1.07 0.91
C ASP A 174 -6.37 -2.16 1.89
N LEU A 175 -7.20 -2.36 2.92
CA LEU A 175 -6.90 -3.30 4.01
C LEU A 175 -7.00 -4.75 3.54
N THR A 176 -7.93 -5.04 2.64
CA THR A 176 -8.11 -6.40 2.09
C THR A 176 -6.94 -6.79 1.20
N ALA A 177 -6.48 -5.90 0.33
CA ALA A 177 -5.29 -6.09 -0.48
C ALA A 177 -4.05 -6.30 0.39
N ALA A 178 -3.86 -5.50 1.45
CA ALA A 178 -2.77 -5.69 2.41
C ALA A 178 -2.83 -7.07 3.08
N GLU A 179 -4.00 -7.46 3.58
CA GLU A 179 -4.21 -8.75 4.24
C GLU A 179 -3.83 -9.92 3.32
N ILE A 180 -4.42 -9.96 2.12
CA ILE A 180 -4.20 -11.04 1.14
C ILE A 180 -2.74 -11.07 0.68
N PHE A 181 -2.16 -9.91 0.41
CA PHE A 181 -0.77 -9.81 -0.04
C PHE A 181 0.20 -10.32 1.02
N LEU A 182 0.08 -9.82 2.26
CA LEU A 182 0.97 -10.22 3.36
C LEU A 182 0.79 -11.70 3.75
N PHE A 183 -0.38 -12.28 3.49
CA PHE A 183 -0.60 -13.72 3.65
C PHE A 183 0.10 -14.55 2.56
N THR A 184 0.18 -14.03 1.33
CA THR A 184 0.64 -14.78 0.16
C THR A 184 2.13 -14.59 -0.14
N PHE A 185 2.70 -13.42 0.17
CA PHE A 185 4.02 -12.99 -0.32
C PHE A 185 5.23 -12.98 0.64
N PRO A 186 5.24 -13.61 1.84
CA PRO A 186 6.51 -13.92 2.49
C PRO A 186 7.21 -15.05 1.73
N ARG A 187 8.14 -14.70 0.82
CA ARG A 187 9.04 -15.68 0.20
C ARG A 187 10.39 -15.63 0.90
N PRO A 188 10.98 -16.77 1.33
CA PRO A 188 12.26 -16.76 2.05
C PRO A 188 13.41 -16.04 1.34
N HIS A 189 13.37 -15.98 0.00
CA HIS A 189 14.40 -15.35 -0.82
C HIS A 189 14.08 -13.90 -1.23
N LEU A 190 12.90 -13.37 -0.90
CA LEU A 190 12.46 -12.01 -1.25
C LEU A 190 11.92 -11.31 0.01
N PRO A 191 12.82 -10.82 0.88
CA PRO A 191 12.40 -10.20 2.11
C PRO A 191 11.65 -8.90 1.83
N LEU A 192 10.39 -8.83 2.26
CA LEU A 192 9.64 -7.58 2.31
C LEU A 192 10.21 -6.74 3.46
N ARG A 193 10.95 -5.68 3.12
CA ARG A 193 11.65 -4.85 4.12
C ARG A 193 11.03 -3.49 4.36
N ASN A 194 10.37 -2.93 3.35
CA ASN A 194 9.79 -1.59 3.43
C ASN A 194 8.30 -1.69 3.12
N LEU A 195 7.48 -1.35 4.12
CA LEU A 195 6.04 -1.41 4.03
C LEU A 195 5.43 -0.06 4.40
N GLU A 196 4.40 0.32 3.67
CA GLU A 196 3.55 1.44 4.01
C GLU A 196 2.07 1.04 3.92
N LEU A 197 1.33 1.30 4.98
CA LEU A 197 -0.10 1.11 5.05
C LEU A 197 -0.75 2.49 5.19
N SER A 198 -1.61 2.88 4.26
CA SER A 198 -2.38 4.11 4.32
C SER A 198 -3.87 3.78 4.25
N ILE A 199 -4.44 3.35 5.37
CA ILE A 199 -5.73 2.66 5.42
C ILE A 199 -6.83 3.58 5.95
N ARG A 200 -7.96 3.60 5.25
CA ARG A 200 -9.20 4.19 5.76
C ARG A 200 -10.05 3.14 6.47
N LEU A 201 -10.20 3.28 7.79
CA LEU A 201 -10.95 2.33 8.60
C LEU A 201 -12.47 2.56 8.46
N SER A 202 -13.21 1.45 8.37
CA SER A 202 -14.67 1.47 8.43
C SER A 202 -15.18 1.76 9.86
N ASN A 203 -16.41 2.24 9.97
CA ASN A 203 -17.03 2.51 11.27
C ASN A 203 -17.10 1.25 12.13
N LEU A 204 -17.50 0.12 11.53
CA LEU A 204 -17.56 -1.18 12.21
C LEU A 204 -16.20 -1.56 12.80
N LEU A 205 -15.12 -1.41 12.03
CA LEU A 205 -13.78 -1.77 12.49
C LEU A 205 -13.36 -0.90 13.68
N THR A 206 -13.62 0.41 13.64
CA THR A 206 -13.31 1.29 14.78
C THR A 206 -14.10 0.89 16.03
N GLU A 207 -15.38 0.51 15.90
CA GLU A 207 -16.22 0.09 17.06
C GLU A 207 -15.67 -1.12 17.79
N LEU A 208 -15.09 -2.09 17.07
CA LEU A 208 -14.49 -3.28 17.68
C LEU A 208 -13.36 -2.91 18.66
N TYR A 209 -12.67 -1.79 18.43
CA TYR A 209 -11.57 -1.32 19.27
C TYR A 209 -11.99 -0.30 20.32
N PHE A 210 -13.28 0.03 20.45
CA PHE A 210 -13.76 0.97 21.46
C PHE A 210 -14.22 0.21 22.73
N PRO A 211 -13.85 0.66 23.94
CA PRO A 211 -14.10 -0.10 25.18
C PRO A 211 -15.58 -0.29 25.53
N TYR A 212 -16.49 0.53 24.98
CA TYR A 212 -17.93 0.35 25.21
C TYR A 212 -18.54 -0.85 24.50
N ALA A 213 -17.83 -1.47 23.54
CA ALA A 213 -18.31 -2.70 22.90
C ALA A 213 -18.52 -3.84 23.92
N GLU A 214 -17.81 -3.83 25.05
CA GLU A 214 -17.96 -4.80 26.14
C GLU A 214 -19.14 -4.50 27.08
N LEU A 215 -19.67 -3.27 27.08
CA LEU A 215 -20.67 -2.82 28.07
C LEU A 215 -22.11 -2.74 27.54
N ALA A 216 -22.36 -2.73 26.21
CA ALA A 216 -23.67 -2.29 25.69
C ALA A 216 -24.46 -3.27 24.79
N TYR A 217 -23.92 -4.39 24.30
CA TYR A 217 -24.65 -5.18 23.26
C TYR A 217 -24.57 -6.71 23.35
N HIS A 218 -24.22 -7.30 24.49
CA HIS A 218 -24.09 -8.76 24.61
C HIS A 218 -25.41 -9.56 24.69
N HIS A 219 -26.59 -8.98 24.50
CA HIS A 219 -27.83 -9.74 24.73
C HIS A 219 -28.55 -10.31 23.50
N HIS A 220 -28.39 -9.81 22.26
CA HIS A 220 -29.21 -10.33 21.14
C HIS A 220 -28.56 -10.41 19.75
N LEU A 221 -27.27 -10.12 19.60
CA LEU A 221 -26.59 -10.38 18.32
C LEU A 221 -26.10 -11.84 18.30
N PRO A 222 -26.37 -12.61 17.22
CA PRO A 222 -25.75 -13.93 17.05
C PRO A 222 -24.24 -13.77 17.16
N PRO A 223 -23.48 -14.77 17.63
CA PRO A 223 -22.03 -14.68 17.81
C PRO A 223 -21.38 -14.29 16.47
N THR A 224 -21.16 -13.00 16.28
CA THR A 224 -20.49 -12.49 15.10
C THR A 224 -19.05 -12.93 15.22
N ARG A 225 -18.52 -13.59 14.18
CA ARG A 225 -17.13 -14.04 14.11
C ARG A 225 -16.10 -12.91 14.23
N LEU A 226 -16.54 -11.64 14.20
CA LEU A 226 -15.68 -10.46 14.25
C LEU A 226 -15.53 -9.96 15.69
N SER A 227 -14.29 -9.85 16.14
CA SER A 227 -13.90 -9.27 17.43
C SER A 227 -12.71 -8.33 17.23
N SER A 228 -12.27 -7.62 18.28
CA SER A 228 -11.03 -6.84 18.26
C SER A 228 -9.78 -7.68 17.96
N THR A 229 -9.82 -8.98 18.25
CA THR A 229 -8.73 -9.94 18.01
C THR A 229 -8.92 -10.76 16.73
N ASN A 230 -10.13 -10.77 16.15
CA ASN A 230 -10.42 -11.48 14.91
C ASN A 230 -11.11 -10.57 13.90
N ASN A 231 -10.33 -9.74 13.20
CA ASN A 231 -10.79 -8.89 12.12
C ASN A 231 -9.64 -8.65 11.11
N PRO A 232 -9.90 -8.03 9.95
CA PRO A 232 -8.84 -7.79 8.95
C PRO A 232 -7.63 -7.02 9.48
N TRP A 233 -7.82 -6.02 10.36
CA TRP A 233 -6.72 -5.26 10.93
C TRP A 233 -5.86 -6.08 11.89
N SER A 234 -6.48 -6.86 12.79
CA SER A 234 -5.72 -7.74 13.68
C SER A 234 -4.88 -8.75 12.90
N ARG A 235 -5.44 -9.34 11.83
CA ARG A 235 -4.71 -10.28 10.97
C ARG A 235 -3.56 -9.63 10.21
N VAL A 236 -3.71 -8.38 9.76
CA VAL A 236 -2.60 -7.61 9.19
C VAL A 236 -1.52 -7.37 10.25
N CYS A 237 -1.88 -7.00 11.47
CA CYS A 237 -0.90 -6.80 12.56
C CYS A 237 -0.14 -8.10 12.89
N ASP A 238 -0.85 -9.22 13.02
CA ASP A 238 -0.23 -10.54 13.26
C ASP A 238 0.76 -10.90 12.14
N ARG A 239 0.41 -10.58 10.88
CA ARG A 239 1.28 -10.81 9.73
C ARG A 239 2.49 -9.89 9.72
N LEU A 240 2.33 -8.62 10.05
CA LEU A 240 3.46 -7.69 10.21
C LEU A 240 4.42 -8.17 11.29
N LEU A 241 3.89 -8.65 12.42
CA LEU A 241 4.68 -9.21 13.51
C LEU A 241 5.46 -10.45 13.05
N ALA A 242 4.77 -11.43 12.45
CA ALA A 242 5.41 -12.63 11.91
C ALA A 242 6.48 -12.31 10.85
N LEU A 243 6.19 -11.35 9.96
CA LEU A 243 7.14 -10.87 8.94
C LEU A 243 8.37 -10.26 9.60
N SER A 244 8.19 -9.38 10.59
CA SER A 244 9.29 -8.70 11.27
C SER A 244 10.24 -9.65 11.99
N HIS A 245 9.75 -10.77 12.51
CA HIS A 245 10.57 -11.81 13.12
C HIS A 245 11.29 -12.69 12.09
N ALA A 246 10.63 -13.01 10.96
CA ALA A 246 11.22 -13.83 9.90
C ALA A 246 12.24 -13.05 9.06
N SER A 247 11.97 -11.76 8.81
CA SER A 247 12.85 -10.84 8.11
C SER A 247 12.67 -9.44 8.68
N PRO A 248 13.66 -8.91 9.42
CA PRO A 248 13.56 -7.59 10.03
C PRO A 248 13.15 -6.53 9.00
N LEU A 249 12.02 -5.88 9.27
CA LEU A 249 11.60 -4.72 8.52
C LEU A 249 12.69 -3.65 8.66
N SER A 250 12.97 -2.95 7.57
CA SER A 250 13.83 -1.76 7.58
C SER A 250 12.99 -0.50 7.68
N HIS A 251 11.73 -0.56 7.26
CA HIS A 251 10.80 0.56 7.33
C HIS A 251 9.35 0.08 7.39
N LEU A 252 8.59 0.67 8.31
CA LEU A 252 7.16 0.46 8.45
C LEU A 252 6.48 1.80 8.73
N HIS A 253 5.70 2.29 7.78
CA HIS A 253 4.89 3.48 7.94
C HIS A 253 3.41 3.11 7.94
N ILE A 254 2.66 3.53 8.96
CA ILE A 254 1.24 3.24 9.08
C ILE A 254 0.50 4.56 9.25
N TRP A 255 -0.36 4.87 8.30
CA TRP A 255 -1.24 6.02 8.32
C TRP A 255 -2.69 5.52 8.36
N LEU A 256 -3.49 6.04 9.29
CA LEU A 256 -4.87 5.62 9.47
C LEU A 256 -5.84 6.81 9.40
N ASP A 257 -6.85 6.71 8.54
CA ASP A 257 -8.07 7.55 8.62
C ASP A 257 -9.24 6.73 9.15
N THR A 258 -10.33 7.43 9.43
CA THR A 258 -11.63 6.79 9.66
C THR A 258 -12.67 7.35 8.70
N ARG A 259 -13.62 6.51 8.26
CA ARG A 259 -14.86 6.96 7.63
C ARG A 259 -15.77 7.70 8.63
N ASP A 260 -15.53 7.54 9.93
CA ASP A 260 -16.43 8.08 10.93
C ASP A 260 -16.27 9.59 11.11
N LEU A 261 -17.42 10.25 11.24
CA LEU A 261 -17.49 11.68 11.43
C LEU A 261 -17.23 12.10 12.90
N ARG A 262 -17.12 11.16 13.84
CA ARG A 262 -16.81 11.43 15.25
C ARG A 262 -15.30 11.54 15.49
N PRO A 263 -14.89 12.19 16.61
CA PRO A 263 -13.48 12.21 17.00
C PRO A 263 -12.92 10.81 17.21
N TRP A 264 -11.69 10.57 16.75
CA TRP A 264 -10.96 9.30 16.90
C TRP A 264 -10.96 8.76 18.32
N HIS A 265 -10.65 9.60 19.30
CA HIS A 265 -10.64 9.23 20.72
C HIS A 265 -11.99 8.75 21.27
N LYS A 266 -13.09 9.09 20.59
CA LYS A 266 -14.43 8.63 20.98
C LYS A 266 -14.79 7.28 20.37
N ARG A 267 -13.94 6.72 19.52
CA ARG A 267 -14.27 5.54 18.68
C ARG A 267 -13.15 4.55 18.53
N VAL A 268 -11.93 4.87 18.91
CA VAL A 268 -10.79 3.96 18.85
C VAL A 268 -10.04 4.05 20.17
N SER A 269 -9.83 2.92 20.85
CA SER A 269 -8.78 2.81 21.85
C SER A 269 -7.47 2.52 21.14
N GLU A 270 -6.54 3.48 21.14
CA GLU A 270 -5.23 3.29 20.51
C GLU A 270 -4.45 2.13 21.15
N THR A 271 -4.55 1.99 22.47
CA THR A 271 -3.93 0.87 23.20
C THR A 271 -4.42 -0.48 22.70
N ARG A 272 -5.74 -0.64 22.45
CA ARG A 272 -6.29 -1.89 21.91
C ARG A 272 -5.97 -2.05 20.42
N MET A 273 -6.08 -0.98 19.63
CA MET A 273 -5.88 -1.03 18.19
C MET A 273 -4.41 -1.31 17.80
N PHE A 274 -3.46 -0.75 18.54
CA PHE A 274 -2.03 -0.91 18.30
C PHE A 274 -1.37 -1.92 19.25
N GLY A 275 -2.14 -2.58 20.13
CA GLY A 275 -1.61 -3.52 21.11
C GLY A 275 -0.77 -4.64 20.47
N ALA A 276 -1.25 -5.21 19.36
CA ALA A 276 -0.52 -6.25 18.62
C ALA A 276 0.81 -5.75 18.04
N LEU A 277 0.90 -4.47 17.65
CA LEU A 277 2.12 -3.89 17.09
C LEU A 277 3.21 -3.61 18.14
N ARG A 278 2.88 -3.65 19.44
CA ARG A 278 3.88 -3.50 20.51
C ARG A 278 4.89 -4.64 20.54
N GLY A 279 4.55 -5.80 19.95
CA GLY A 279 5.47 -6.93 19.83
C GLY A 279 6.51 -6.77 18.70
N LEU A 280 6.41 -5.74 17.86
CA LEU A 280 7.37 -5.52 16.78
C LEU A 280 8.79 -5.34 17.35
N PRO A 281 9.81 -5.90 16.71
CA PRO A 281 11.18 -5.57 17.08
C PRO A 281 11.46 -4.09 16.79
N GLU A 282 12.36 -3.49 17.58
CA GLU A 282 12.94 -2.20 17.22
C GLU A 282 13.59 -2.33 15.84
N LEU A 283 13.35 -1.33 14.98
CA LEU A 283 14.00 -1.29 13.69
C LEU A 283 15.50 -1.06 13.90
N PRO A 284 16.37 -1.73 13.13
CA PRO A 284 17.79 -1.40 13.16
C PRO A 284 17.96 0.09 12.83
N PRO A 285 18.92 0.79 13.48
CA PRO A 285 19.28 2.15 13.09
C PRO A 285 19.58 2.13 11.59
N GLY A 286 18.83 2.89 10.81
CA GLY A 286 18.95 2.84 9.36
C GLY A 286 20.35 3.27 8.92
N ASP A 287 20.96 2.55 7.98
CA ASP A 287 22.22 2.90 7.27
C ASP A 287 22.11 4.18 6.41
N SER A 288 21.18 5.07 6.73
CA SER A 288 21.01 6.33 6.03
C SER A 288 22.11 7.30 6.48
N ASP A 289 23.01 7.62 5.55
CA ASP A 289 23.89 8.81 5.51
C ASP A 289 23.14 10.17 5.67
N GLY A 290 21.90 10.15 6.15
CA GLY A 290 20.99 11.29 6.31
C GLY A 290 20.33 11.39 7.70
N GLY A 291 20.86 10.74 8.73
CA GLY A 291 20.66 11.14 10.14
C GLY A 291 19.23 11.20 10.68
N GLY A 292 18.26 10.50 10.07
CA GLY A 292 16.91 10.34 10.61
C GLY A 292 16.80 9.03 11.39
N PRO A 293 16.17 9.00 12.58
CA PRO A 293 15.91 7.74 13.28
C PRO A 293 15.03 6.83 12.42
N PRO A 294 15.13 5.49 12.55
CA PRO A 294 14.24 4.57 11.85
C PRO A 294 12.80 4.82 12.30
N VAL A 295 11.99 5.45 11.45
CA VAL A 295 10.65 5.89 11.84
C VAL A 295 9.66 4.74 11.63
N GLN A 296 9.31 4.02 12.70
CA GLN A 296 7.99 3.39 12.80
C GLN A 296 7.00 4.51 13.17
N GLN A 297 6.42 5.18 12.18
CA GLN A 297 5.42 6.22 12.44
C GLN A 297 4.03 5.60 12.29
N ILE A 298 3.24 5.68 13.35
CA ILE A 298 1.80 5.46 13.28
C ILE A 298 1.15 6.84 13.31
N ILE A 299 0.65 7.31 12.17
CA ILE A 299 -0.05 8.59 12.09
C ILE A 299 -1.55 8.36 12.29
N GLY A 300 -2.07 8.71 13.47
CA GLY A 300 -3.49 8.60 13.84
C GLY A 300 -4.10 9.97 14.16
N ARG A 301 -5.29 10.31 13.66
CA ARG A 301 -5.87 11.65 13.83
C ARG A 301 -6.66 11.80 15.15
N GLY A 302 -6.18 12.48 16.19
CA GLY A 302 -7.00 12.71 17.41
C GLY A 302 -6.51 13.79 18.39
N LEU A 303 -7.44 14.36 19.17
CA LEU A 303 -7.22 15.24 20.35
C LEU A 303 -7.80 14.55 21.60
N GLY A 304 -7.09 14.46 22.73
CA GLY A 304 -7.61 14.00 24.04
C GLY A 304 -6.61 13.18 24.86
N ARG A 305 -6.86 12.88 26.16
CA ARG A 305 -5.83 12.42 27.12
C ARG A 305 -6.02 11.05 27.80
N GLU A 306 -7.16 10.37 27.68
CA GLU A 306 -7.48 9.20 28.54
C GLU A 306 -7.48 7.82 27.84
N HIS A 307 -7.45 7.78 26.49
CA HIS A 307 -7.43 6.52 25.70
C HIS A 307 -6.31 6.49 24.66
N PHE A 308 -5.32 7.36 24.85
CA PHE A 308 -4.20 7.55 23.96
C PHE A 308 -2.97 6.84 24.51
N LEU A 309 -2.13 6.36 23.60
CA LEU A 309 -0.73 6.15 23.93
C LEU A 309 -0.16 7.54 24.26
N ARG A 310 0.36 7.75 25.48
CA ARG A 310 0.90 9.07 25.86
C ARG A 310 2.03 9.46 24.91
N GLU A 311 2.07 10.73 24.55
CA GLU A 311 3.22 11.29 23.83
C GLU A 311 4.46 11.18 24.73
N GLY A 312 5.45 10.40 24.31
CA GLY A 312 6.70 10.22 25.07
C GLY A 312 6.71 9.09 26.10
N GLU A 313 5.73 8.18 26.16
CA GLU A 313 5.87 6.90 26.91
C GLU A 313 6.79 5.89 26.17
N GLY A 314 7.93 6.40 25.70
CA GLY A 314 9.17 5.65 25.48
C GLY A 314 10.12 5.75 26.68
N GLU A 315 9.82 6.59 27.68
CA GLU A 315 10.64 6.74 28.89
C GLU A 315 9.74 6.76 30.13
N GLY A 316 9.34 5.58 30.59
CA GLY A 316 8.55 5.44 31.82
C GLY A 316 8.30 3.98 32.17
N GLU A 317 8.80 3.57 33.32
CA GLU A 317 8.78 2.21 33.86
C GLU A 317 7.35 1.64 33.98
N GLY A 318 6.92 0.87 32.98
CA GLY A 318 5.69 0.07 33.02
C GLY A 318 5.36 -0.50 31.64
N GLU A 319 5.50 -1.82 31.47
CA GLU A 319 5.17 -2.56 30.24
C GLU A 319 5.75 -1.96 28.94
N GLY A 320 7.05 -2.18 28.72
CA GLY A 320 7.74 -2.11 27.42
C GLY A 320 7.38 -0.90 26.52
N ALA A 321 8.27 0.08 26.46
CA ALA A 321 8.19 1.18 25.49
C ALA A 321 7.79 0.66 24.10
N ALA A 322 6.77 1.26 23.49
CA ALA A 322 6.34 0.84 22.17
C ALA A 322 7.48 1.08 21.16
N PRO A 323 7.75 0.14 20.23
CA PRO A 323 8.84 0.26 19.26
C PRO A 323 8.54 1.28 18.14
N PHE A 324 7.48 2.08 18.31
CA PHE A 324 6.96 3.02 17.33
C PHE A 324 6.51 4.34 17.97
N VAL A 325 6.51 5.37 17.15
CA VAL A 325 6.05 6.70 17.50
C VAL A 325 4.66 6.93 16.90
N VAL A 326 3.70 7.28 17.75
CA VAL A 326 2.38 7.72 17.29
C VAL A 326 2.40 9.22 17.07
N VAL A 327 2.15 9.66 15.84
CA VAL A 327 2.04 11.10 15.50
C VAL A 327 0.61 11.43 15.15
N ARG A 328 0.11 12.56 15.64
CA ARG A 328 -1.30 12.91 15.44
C ARG A 328 -1.50 14.03 14.44
N GLY A 329 -2.21 13.71 13.36
CA GLY A 329 -2.51 14.66 12.30
C GLY A 329 -3.67 15.58 12.65
N THR A 330 -3.71 16.76 12.03
CA THR A 330 -4.88 17.66 12.11
C THR A 330 -6.11 16.98 11.54
N ARG A 331 -7.23 17.06 12.27
CA ARG A 331 -8.50 16.47 11.87
C ARG A 331 -9.36 17.49 11.13
N ALA A 332 -10.01 17.06 10.05
CA ALA A 332 -11.06 17.83 9.41
C ALA A 332 -12.23 18.07 10.38
N ASN A 333 -12.85 19.25 10.34
CA ASN A 333 -14.11 19.46 11.03
C ASN A 333 -15.21 18.66 10.29
N ASN A 334 -15.46 17.44 10.76
CA ASN A 334 -16.37 16.49 10.12
C ASN A 334 -17.81 17.03 10.00
N TRP A 335 -18.25 17.94 10.87
CA TRP A 335 -19.53 18.64 10.70
C TRP A 335 -19.54 19.50 9.44
N SER A 336 -18.46 20.26 9.19
CA SER A 336 -18.34 21.08 7.97
C SER A 336 -18.31 20.23 6.70
N VAL A 337 -17.69 19.04 6.77
CA VAL A 337 -17.65 18.07 5.67
C VAL A 337 -19.05 17.52 5.37
N HIS A 338 -19.79 17.09 6.40
CA HIS A 338 -21.15 16.57 6.25
C HIS A 338 -22.14 17.62 5.75
N MET A 339 -22.06 18.85 6.26
CA MET A 339 -22.90 19.95 5.77
C MET A 339 -22.60 20.30 4.31
N GLY A 340 -21.34 20.17 3.88
CA GLY A 340 -20.95 20.31 2.48
C GLY A 340 -21.68 19.32 1.57
N GLU A 341 -21.92 18.08 2.01
CA GLU A 341 -22.64 17.07 1.23
C GLU A 341 -24.06 17.50 0.89
N ARG A 342 -24.76 18.14 1.83
CA ARG A 342 -26.16 18.55 1.63
C ARG A 342 -26.31 19.65 0.59
N VAL A 343 -25.30 20.51 0.46
CA VAL A 343 -25.31 21.61 -0.51
C VAL A 343 -25.15 21.09 -1.95
N PHE A 344 -24.39 20.01 -2.15
CA PHE A 344 -24.12 19.46 -3.48
C PHE A 344 -24.94 18.21 -3.83
N GLY A 345 -25.41 17.45 -2.85
CA GLY A 345 -26.20 16.22 -3.04
C GLY A 345 -27.67 16.43 -3.41
N GLY A 346 -28.13 17.69 -3.45
CA GLY A 346 -29.50 18.05 -3.84
C GLY A 346 -29.75 18.12 -5.36
N GLY A 347 -28.69 18.11 -6.17
CA GLY A 347 -28.79 18.04 -7.63
C GLY A 347 -28.25 16.71 -8.12
N ARG A 348 -29.12 15.81 -8.58
CA ARG A 348 -28.69 14.69 -9.43
C ARG A 348 -28.09 15.32 -10.70
N ILE A 349 -26.81 15.01 -10.97
CA ILE A 349 -26.23 15.11 -12.31
C ILE A 349 -26.70 13.89 -13.10
#